data_AF-A0A174UI41-F1
#
_entry.id   AF-A0A174UI41-F1
#
_cell.length_a   1.000
_cell.length_b   1.000
_cell.length_c   1.000
_cell.angle_alpha   90.00
_cell.angle_beta   90.00
_cell.angle_gamma   90.00
#
_symmetry.space_group_name_H-M   'P 1'
#
loop_
_entity.id
_entity.type
_entity.pdbx_description
1 polymer ?
#
loop_
_entity_poly.entity_id
_entity_poly.type
_entity_poly.pdbx_seq_one_letter_code
_entity_poly.pdbx_strand_id
1 'polypeptide(L)'
;MLLPTHDSELVAKYRNTSTSTWRNGKGQKKHISELFAIHPDAKQERNIFWGDEFVMQTTSFPSSSESFEKVCQILQIECLTKDDFIATPIGKNDETVKMVPILRPRLLVLAAIENPARFQQLYEKYNETISKYRFSVCEKIDLGYKTIHNDVMRIYNDDSHLYYVGSWLHNRTFTKFCSSIRNLVGCFVDTDVCEDVLDINNSVESCIEKYCSSLAYDEKFCAYLKSLDLTFNVEPEEEEPIEVENDYYSDATNKLTDSATEPTTETSTESKQSVNPVS
;
A
#
# COMPACT_ATOMS: atom_id res chain seq x y z
N MET A 1 7.06 -10.22 42.49
CA MET A 1 8.37 -10.88 42.61
C MET A 1 9.36 -9.85 43.15
N LEU A 2 10.39 -10.27 43.90
CA LEU A 2 11.54 -9.41 44.17
C LEU A 2 12.43 -9.41 42.92
N LEU A 3 12.88 -8.23 42.47
CA LEU A 3 13.97 -8.14 41.51
C LEU A 3 15.24 -8.72 42.15
N PRO A 4 16.14 -9.38 41.39
CA PRO A 4 17.42 -9.75 41.94
C PRO A 4 18.20 -8.47 42.26
N THR A 5 18.65 -8.32 43.50
CA THR A 5 19.48 -7.18 43.92
C THR A 5 20.89 -7.37 43.38
N HIS A 6 21.07 -7.00 42.11
CA HIS A 6 22.38 -6.95 41.47
C HIS A 6 23.24 -5.89 42.16
N ASP A 7 24.45 -6.29 42.55
CA ASP A 7 25.40 -5.41 43.25
C ASP A 7 25.88 -4.31 42.31
N SER A 8 25.34 -3.10 42.53
CA SER A 8 25.62 -1.92 41.72
C SER A 8 27.05 -1.41 41.88
N GLU A 9 27.72 -1.70 43.00
CA GLU A 9 29.12 -1.34 43.21
C GLU A 9 30.04 -2.26 42.41
N LEU A 10 29.77 -3.56 42.37
CA LEU A 10 30.49 -4.51 41.51
C LEU A 10 30.27 -4.22 40.02
N VAL A 11 29.04 -3.87 39.61
CA VAL A 11 28.73 -3.45 38.23
C VAL A 11 29.46 -2.16 37.88
N ALA A 12 29.42 -1.14 38.74
CA ALA A 12 30.14 0.13 38.51
C ALA A 12 31.66 -0.08 38.46
N LYS A 13 32.22 -0.89 39.37
CA LYS A 13 33.64 -1.26 39.37
C LYS A 13 34.06 -1.97 38.09
N TYR A 14 33.23 -2.88 37.58
CA TYR A 14 33.43 -3.51 36.27
C TYR A 14 33.38 -2.46 35.15
N ARG A 15 32.32 -1.65 35.05
CA ARG A 15 32.15 -0.63 34.00
C ARG A 15 33.23 0.47 34.02
N ASN A 16 33.84 0.75 35.16
CA ASN A 16 34.92 1.73 35.30
C ASN A 16 36.33 1.14 35.01
N THR A 17 36.45 -0.16 34.75
CA THR A 17 37.72 -0.82 34.42
C THR A 17 37.97 -0.76 32.92
N SER A 18 39.05 -0.14 32.47
CA SER A 18 39.34 0.13 31.04
C SER A 18 39.43 -1.11 30.12
N THR A 19 39.56 -2.32 30.68
CA THR A 19 39.54 -3.58 29.92
C THR A 19 38.14 -4.13 29.66
N SER A 20 37.08 -3.53 30.24
CA SER A 20 35.67 -3.91 30.12
C SER A 20 35.11 -3.61 28.73
N THR A 21 35.57 -4.41 27.78
CA THR A 21 35.40 -4.23 26.34
C THR A 21 34.56 -5.36 25.75
N TRP A 22 33.58 -5.00 24.93
CA TRP A 22 32.69 -5.91 24.22
C TRP A 22 32.91 -5.76 22.71
N ARG A 23 32.39 -6.70 21.91
CA ARG A 23 32.41 -6.55 20.45
C ARG A 23 31.30 -5.60 19.99
N ASN A 24 31.63 -4.64 19.15
CA ASN A 24 30.66 -3.84 18.40
C ASN A 24 30.20 -4.55 17.11
N GLY A 25 29.26 -3.97 16.37
CA GLY A 25 28.77 -4.49 15.09
C GLY A 25 29.87 -4.70 14.03
N LYS A 26 30.92 -3.85 14.02
CA LYS A 26 32.14 -4.04 13.21
C LYS A 26 33.03 -5.21 13.69
N GLY A 27 32.68 -5.91 14.77
CA GLY A 27 33.45 -6.98 15.40
C GLY A 27 34.67 -6.53 16.21
N GLN A 28 34.90 -5.22 16.31
CA GLN A 28 36.01 -4.59 17.05
C GLN A 28 35.71 -4.58 18.55
N LYS A 29 36.75 -4.53 19.40
CA LYS A 29 36.58 -4.29 20.84
C LYS A 29 36.37 -2.80 21.10
N LYS A 30 35.29 -2.45 21.81
CA LYS A 30 34.96 -1.08 22.26
C LYS A 30 34.51 -1.11 23.72
N HIS A 31 34.63 -0.02 24.47
CA HIS A 31 34.35 -0.03 25.90
C HIS A 31 32.84 -0.12 26.18
N ILE A 32 32.43 -0.79 27.25
CA ILE A 32 31.00 -1.02 27.55
C ILE A 32 30.17 0.27 27.78
N SER A 33 30.83 1.39 28.09
CA SER A 33 30.19 2.71 28.20
C SER A 33 29.91 3.39 26.86
N GLU A 34 30.50 2.91 25.77
CA GLU A 34 30.35 3.46 24.41
C GLU A 34 29.32 2.67 23.56
N LEU A 35 28.68 1.65 24.16
CA LEU A 35 27.92 0.65 23.43
C LEU A 35 26.45 0.61 23.84
N PHE A 36 25.59 0.62 22.82
CA PHE A 36 24.15 0.46 22.91
C PHE A 36 23.76 -0.98 22.54
N ALA A 37 22.77 -1.55 23.23
CA ALA A 37 22.08 -2.75 22.78
C ALA A 37 20.82 -2.34 22.01
N ILE A 38 20.44 -3.10 20.98
CA ILE A 38 19.12 -2.92 20.31
C ILE A 38 18.23 -4.09 20.70
N HIS A 39 17.04 -3.78 21.23
CA HIS A 39 16.10 -4.75 21.75
C HIS A 39 15.68 -5.78 20.67
N PRO A 40 15.58 -7.10 20.98
CA PRO A 40 15.27 -8.13 19.99
C PRO A 40 13.96 -7.90 19.21
N ASP A 41 12.99 -7.19 19.78
CA ASP A 41 11.72 -6.87 19.11
C ASP A 41 11.78 -5.63 18.21
N ALA A 42 12.82 -4.79 18.33
CA ALA A 42 13.14 -3.70 17.38
C ALA A 42 13.84 -4.26 16.12
N LYS A 43 13.13 -5.17 15.43
CA LYS A 43 13.70 -6.07 14.40
C LYS A 43 14.23 -5.34 13.18
N GLN A 44 13.58 -4.27 12.76
CA GLN A 44 14.01 -3.48 11.61
C GLN A 44 15.25 -2.67 11.95
N GLU A 45 15.24 -1.99 13.09
CA GLU A 45 16.30 -1.12 13.58
C GLU A 45 17.55 -1.95 13.84
N ARG A 46 17.39 -3.11 14.49
CA ARG A 46 18.46 -4.09 14.66
C ARG A 46 19.06 -4.53 13.31
N ASN A 47 18.24 -4.78 12.28
CA ASN A 47 18.76 -5.16 10.95
C ASN A 47 19.52 -4.02 10.25
N ILE A 48 19.10 -2.76 10.45
CA ILE A 48 19.77 -1.57 9.89
C ILE A 48 21.11 -1.33 10.58
N PHE A 49 21.15 -1.37 11.92
CA PHE A 49 22.29 -0.95 12.73
C PHE A 49 23.16 -2.11 13.27
N TRP A 50 22.88 -3.38 12.91
CA TRP A 50 23.68 -4.55 13.34
C TRP A 50 25.18 -4.40 13.07
N GLY A 51 25.53 -3.73 11.97
CA GLY A 51 26.91 -3.49 11.55
C GLY A 51 27.48 -2.15 12.00
N ASP A 52 26.88 -1.45 12.95
CA ASP A 52 27.36 -0.15 13.46
C ASP A 52 28.57 -0.29 14.41
N GLU A 53 29.30 0.79 14.67
CA GLU A 53 30.46 0.77 15.58
C GLU A 53 30.13 1.08 17.06
N PHE A 54 28.94 1.62 17.35
CA PHE A 54 28.41 1.88 18.69
C PHE A 54 27.33 0.86 19.11
N VAL A 55 26.84 0.02 18.20
CA VAL A 55 25.93 -1.10 18.54
C VAL A 55 26.73 -2.32 19.00
N MET A 56 26.30 -2.95 20.10
CA MET A 56 26.91 -4.17 20.64
C MET A 56 26.50 -5.42 19.87
N GLN A 57 27.45 -6.35 19.66
CA GLN A 57 27.14 -7.70 19.19
C GLN A 57 26.48 -8.53 20.29
N THR A 58 25.16 -8.69 20.19
CA THR A 58 24.33 -9.41 21.17
C THR A 58 24.17 -10.91 20.85
N THR A 59 25.05 -11.50 20.03
CA THR A 59 25.05 -12.95 19.75
C THR A 59 25.31 -13.83 20.98
N SER A 60 25.88 -13.25 22.04
CA SER A 60 26.11 -13.92 23.34
C SER A 60 25.05 -13.60 24.39
N PHE A 61 23.97 -12.88 24.03
CA PHE A 61 22.87 -12.55 24.94
C PHE A 61 21.79 -13.65 24.94
N PRO A 62 20.97 -13.76 25.99
CA PRO A 62 19.80 -14.65 26.01
C PRO A 62 18.82 -14.35 24.87
N SER A 63 18.20 -15.40 24.32
CA SER A 63 17.29 -15.30 23.17
C SER A 63 15.90 -14.74 23.49
N SER A 64 15.50 -14.64 24.76
CA SER A 64 14.21 -14.10 25.18
C SER A 64 14.32 -12.65 25.64
N SER A 65 13.39 -11.79 25.21
CA SER A 65 13.36 -10.34 25.49
C SER A 65 13.54 -10.04 26.98
N GLU A 66 12.74 -10.66 27.86
CA GLU A 66 12.84 -10.48 29.33
C GLU A 66 14.24 -10.78 29.91
N SER A 67 14.95 -11.77 29.35
CA SER A 67 16.30 -12.13 29.80
C SER A 67 17.37 -11.23 29.16
N PHE A 68 17.14 -10.74 27.94
CA PHE A 68 17.96 -9.76 27.25
C PHE A 68 17.91 -8.40 27.98
N GLU A 69 16.72 -7.93 28.33
CA GLU A 69 16.47 -6.73 29.14
C GLU A 69 17.19 -6.82 30.48
N LYS A 70 17.05 -7.95 31.19
CA LYS A 70 17.78 -8.20 32.44
C LYS A 70 19.30 -8.11 32.27
N VAL A 71 19.87 -8.68 31.22
CA VAL A 71 21.33 -8.55 30.95
C VAL A 71 21.72 -7.09 30.69
N CYS A 72 20.91 -6.33 29.95
CA CYS A 72 21.14 -4.90 29.74
C CYS A 72 21.07 -4.11 31.06
N GLN A 73 20.05 -4.38 31.89
CA GLN A 73 19.86 -3.77 33.20
C GLN A 73 21.02 -4.08 34.16
N ILE A 74 21.44 -5.35 34.24
CA ILE A 74 22.57 -5.83 35.05
C ILE A 74 23.86 -5.12 34.66
N LEU A 75 24.15 -5.06 33.36
CA LEU A 75 25.40 -4.48 32.84
C LEU A 75 25.32 -2.96 32.65
N GLN A 76 24.18 -2.33 32.98
CA GLN A 76 23.85 -0.91 32.71
C GLN A 76 24.17 -0.52 31.26
N ILE A 77 23.82 -1.40 30.32
CA ILE A 77 23.87 -1.16 28.87
C ILE A 77 22.54 -0.51 28.49
N GLU A 78 22.62 0.58 27.75
CA GLU A 78 21.43 1.28 27.27
C GLU A 78 20.76 0.45 26.16
N CYS A 79 19.50 0.06 26.36
CA CYS A 79 18.77 -0.84 25.48
C CYS A 79 17.74 -0.07 24.66
N LEU A 80 18.03 0.13 23.38
CA LEU A 80 17.23 0.90 22.45
C LEU A 80 16.07 0.07 21.89
N THR A 81 14.87 0.63 21.97
CA THR A 81 13.64 0.12 21.35
C THR A 81 13.49 0.68 19.94
N LYS A 82 12.36 0.39 19.28
CA LYS A 82 12.03 1.01 17.98
C LYS A 82 11.77 2.53 18.10
N ASP A 83 11.27 2.98 19.25
CA ASP A 83 10.76 4.35 19.44
C ASP A 83 11.87 5.34 19.84
N ASP A 84 13.07 4.84 20.16
CA ASP A 84 14.27 5.65 20.38
C ASP A 84 14.87 6.18 19.06
N PHE A 85 14.66 5.49 17.93
CA PHE A 85 15.25 5.87 16.65
C PHE A 85 14.39 6.90 15.91
N ILE A 86 14.90 8.13 15.80
CA ILE A 86 14.18 9.25 15.18
C ILE A 86 14.55 9.37 13.71
N ALA A 87 13.54 9.47 12.84
CA ALA A 87 13.70 9.74 11.42
C ALA A 87 13.72 11.25 11.14
N THR A 88 14.84 11.76 10.64
CA THR A 88 15.09 13.19 10.40
C THR A 88 15.34 13.45 8.91
N PRO A 89 14.37 14.00 8.16
CA PRO A 89 14.57 14.33 6.75
C PRO A 89 15.45 15.59 6.60
N ILE A 90 16.47 15.50 5.74
CA ILE A 90 17.52 16.51 5.54
C ILE A 90 17.52 16.95 4.06
N GLY A 91 17.85 18.22 3.81
CA GLY A 91 17.79 18.79 2.45
C GLY A 91 16.36 18.87 1.91
N LYS A 92 15.40 19.26 2.77
CA LYS A 92 13.96 19.29 2.46
C LYS A 92 13.63 20.38 1.44
N ASN A 93 12.90 20.03 0.38
CA ASN A 93 12.26 20.97 -0.54
C ASN A 93 10.77 20.60 -0.68
N ASP A 94 9.88 21.60 -0.64
CA ASP A 94 8.44 21.40 -0.73
C ASP A 94 7.99 21.25 -2.20
N GLU A 95 7.39 20.11 -2.54
CA GLU A 95 6.79 19.85 -3.86
C GLU A 95 5.25 19.76 -3.81
N THR A 96 4.59 20.11 -2.70
CA THR A 96 3.14 19.95 -2.48
C THR A 96 2.30 20.52 -3.64
N VAL A 97 2.65 21.72 -4.12
CA VAL A 97 1.97 22.41 -5.24
C VAL A 97 2.05 21.63 -6.56
N LYS A 98 3.11 20.85 -6.76
CA LYS A 98 3.33 19.97 -7.93
C LYS A 98 2.72 18.58 -7.71
N MET A 99 2.79 18.05 -6.50
CA MET A 99 2.38 16.68 -6.18
C MET A 99 0.86 16.52 -6.07
N VAL A 100 0.16 17.46 -5.42
CA VAL A 100 -1.30 17.34 -5.21
C VAL A 100 -2.10 17.31 -6.52
N PRO A 101 -1.78 18.12 -7.56
CA PRO A 101 -2.42 17.99 -8.88
C PRO A 101 -2.17 16.65 -9.58
N ILE A 102 -0.99 16.04 -9.42
CA ILE A 102 -0.68 14.72 -10.01
C ILE A 102 -1.48 13.61 -9.31
N LEU A 103 -1.62 13.70 -7.99
CA LEU A 103 -2.28 12.69 -7.15
C LEU A 103 -3.81 12.73 -7.25
N ARG A 104 -4.44 13.91 -7.29
CA ARG A 104 -5.92 14.04 -7.28
C ARG A 104 -6.66 13.18 -8.31
N PRO A 105 -6.36 13.23 -9.63
CA PRO A 105 -7.09 12.43 -10.60
C PRO A 105 -6.81 10.93 -10.46
N ARG A 106 -5.62 10.55 -10.00
CA ARG A 106 -5.26 9.15 -9.69
C ARG A 106 -6.02 8.64 -8.46
N LEU A 107 -6.22 9.48 -7.45
CA LEU A 107 -7.07 9.18 -6.28
C LEU A 107 -8.55 9.06 -6.66
N LEU A 108 -9.03 9.81 -7.67
CA LEU A 108 -10.39 9.65 -8.22
C LEU A 108 -10.55 8.29 -8.91
N VAL A 109 -9.57 7.87 -9.71
CA VAL A 109 -9.56 6.51 -10.31
C VAL A 109 -9.52 5.44 -9.22
N LEU A 110 -8.63 5.54 -8.22
CA LEU A 110 -8.59 4.56 -7.12
C LEU A 110 -9.91 4.49 -6.32
N ALA A 111 -10.57 5.62 -6.10
CA ALA A 111 -11.90 5.66 -5.47
C ALA A 111 -12.98 4.96 -6.32
N ALA A 112 -12.91 5.08 -7.66
CA ALA A 112 -13.78 4.38 -8.58
C ALA A 112 -13.50 2.87 -8.63
N ILE A 113 -12.23 2.45 -8.63
CA ILE A 113 -11.84 1.03 -8.56
C ILE A 113 -12.32 0.38 -7.24
N GLU A 114 -12.17 1.08 -6.11
CA GLU A 114 -12.59 0.56 -4.81
C GLU A 114 -14.11 0.41 -4.69
N ASN A 115 -14.87 1.37 -5.19
CA ASN A 115 -16.33 1.29 -5.18
C ASN A 115 -16.98 2.19 -6.25
N PRO A 116 -17.36 1.66 -7.43
CA PRO A 116 -17.99 2.46 -8.48
C PRO A 116 -19.29 3.16 -8.05
N ALA A 117 -20.03 2.59 -7.09
CA ALA A 117 -21.27 3.17 -6.57
C ALA A 117 -21.05 4.22 -5.46
N ARG A 118 -19.83 4.39 -4.95
CA ARG A 118 -19.47 5.33 -3.86
C ARG A 118 -18.20 6.14 -4.14
N PHE A 119 -17.73 6.15 -5.39
CA PHE A 119 -16.46 6.80 -5.78
C PHE A 119 -16.40 8.25 -5.29
N GLN A 120 -17.52 9.00 -5.36
CA GLN A 120 -17.60 10.38 -4.89
C GLN A 120 -17.22 10.51 -3.42
N GLN A 121 -17.84 9.72 -2.53
CA GLN A 121 -17.60 9.78 -1.08
C GLN A 121 -16.15 9.36 -0.73
N LEU A 122 -15.62 8.35 -1.43
CA LEU A 122 -14.24 7.90 -1.25
C LEU A 122 -13.25 8.96 -1.75
N TYR A 123 -13.48 9.53 -2.93
CA TYR A 123 -12.63 10.58 -3.50
C TYR A 123 -12.64 11.86 -2.66
N GLU A 124 -13.80 12.30 -2.17
CA GLU A 124 -13.91 13.46 -1.26
C GLU A 124 -13.07 13.25 0.00
N LYS A 125 -13.18 12.07 0.65
CA LYS A 125 -12.33 11.67 1.79
C LYS A 125 -10.84 11.67 1.42
N TYR A 126 -10.47 11.07 0.28
CA TYR A 126 -9.07 10.98 -0.15
C TYR A 126 -8.47 12.37 -0.44
N ASN A 127 -9.23 13.24 -1.09
CA ASN A 127 -8.85 14.61 -1.39
C ASN A 127 -8.79 15.49 -0.13
N GLU A 128 -9.69 15.29 0.85
CA GLU A 128 -9.62 15.98 2.15
C GLU A 128 -8.34 15.60 2.91
N THR A 129 -7.97 14.31 2.94
CA THR A 129 -6.71 13.84 3.54
C THR A 129 -5.50 14.39 2.78
N ILE A 130 -5.45 14.25 1.46
CA ILE A 130 -4.28 14.66 0.67
C ILE A 130 -4.05 16.19 0.72
N SER A 131 -5.12 16.98 0.87
CA SER A 131 -5.06 18.45 0.94
C SER A 131 -4.63 18.97 2.32
N LYS A 132 -4.58 18.12 3.35
CA LYS A 132 -4.01 18.44 4.68
C LYS A 132 -2.51 18.12 4.76
N TYR A 133 -1.99 17.33 3.82
CA TYR A 133 -0.61 16.86 3.82
C TYR A 133 0.30 17.72 2.94
N ARG A 134 1.56 17.87 3.37
CA ARG A 134 2.65 18.35 2.53
C ARG A 134 3.47 17.19 1.98
N PHE A 135 4.05 17.42 0.80
CA PHE A 135 4.91 16.48 0.10
C PHE A 135 6.28 17.11 -0.08
N SER A 136 7.33 16.46 0.44
CA SER A 136 8.68 17.04 0.46
C SER A 136 9.75 16.08 -0.02
N VAL A 137 10.44 16.46 -1.10
CA VAL A 137 11.64 15.77 -1.54
C VAL A 137 12.80 16.12 -0.62
N CYS A 138 13.61 15.13 -0.28
CA CYS A 138 14.75 15.25 0.65
C CYS A 138 16.03 14.66 0.03
N GLU A 139 17.19 15.17 0.43
CA GLU A 139 18.50 14.59 0.08
C GLU A 139 18.70 13.22 0.72
N LYS A 140 18.31 13.10 1.99
CA LYS A 140 18.21 11.83 2.74
C LYS A 140 17.19 11.92 3.88
N ILE A 141 16.80 10.77 4.41
CA ILE A 141 16.14 10.66 5.72
C ILE A 141 17.11 9.93 6.64
N ASP A 142 17.59 10.65 7.64
CA ASP A 142 18.55 10.15 8.62
C ASP A 142 17.78 9.47 9.77
N LEU A 143 17.83 8.14 9.84
CA LEU A 143 17.32 7.38 10.97
C LEU A 143 18.47 7.20 11.97
N GLY A 144 18.30 7.65 13.22
CA GLY A 144 19.40 7.56 14.17
C GLY A 144 19.07 7.80 15.64
N TYR A 145 20.10 7.57 16.47
CA TYR A 145 20.09 7.77 17.90
C TYR A 145 21.52 8.09 18.42
N LYS A 146 21.69 9.26 19.04
CA LYS A 146 22.96 9.80 19.61
C LYS A 146 24.16 9.86 18.66
N THR A 147 24.74 8.70 18.33
CA THR A 147 25.92 8.53 17.46
C THR A 147 25.74 7.41 16.43
N ILE A 148 24.61 6.69 16.48
CA ILE A 148 24.21 5.64 15.53
C ILE A 148 23.32 6.32 14.47
N HIS A 149 23.71 6.30 13.20
CA HIS A 149 22.98 6.99 12.11
C HIS A 149 23.00 6.18 10.81
N ASN A 150 21.90 6.22 10.04
CA ASN A 150 21.79 5.53 8.76
C ASN A 150 20.77 6.20 7.81
N ASP A 151 21.01 6.16 6.50
CA ASP A 151 20.23 6.84 5.46
C ASP A 151 19.44 5.90 4.52
N VAL A 152 19.26 4.63 4.91
CA VAL A 152 18.49 3.63 4.14
C VAL A 152 17.00 3.97 3.99
N MET A 153 16.46 4.86 4.82
CA MET A 153 15.05 5.25 4.80
C MET A 153 14.73 6.10 3.57
N ARG A 154 13.78 5.64 2.75
CA ARG A 154 13.41 6.26 1.45
C ARG A 154 12.11 7.05 1.49
N ILE A 155 11.22 6.71 2.41
CA ILE A 155 9.97 7.39 2.74
C ILE A 155 9.91 7.55 4.26
N TYR A 156 9.41 8.69 4.74
CA TYR A 156 9.00 8.90 6.13
C TYR A 156 7.70 9.71 6.14
N ASN A 157 6.83 9.49 7.12
CA ASN A 157 5.57 10.19 7.26
C ASN A 157 5.42 10.67 8.71
N ASP A 158 5.19 11.98 8.90
CA ASP A 158 4.68 12.54 10.15
C ASP A 158 3.18 12.82 10.06
N ASP A 159 2.56 13.40 11.09
CA ASP A 159 1.10 13.67 11.13
C ASP A 159 0.59 14.57 10.00
N SER A 160 1.49 15.23 9.25
CA SER A 160 1.17 16.26 8.25
C SER A 160 2.12 16.34 7.04
N HIS A 161 3.23 15.60 7.01
CA HIS A 161 4.19 15.61 5.89
C HIS A 161 4.60 14.20 5.48
N LEU A 162 4.56 13.93 4.17
CA LEU A 162 5.17 12.77 3.55
C LEU A 162 6.49 13.19 2.89
N TYR A 163 7.60 12.69 3.41
CA TYR A 163 8.95 12.93 2.92
C TYR A 163 9.42 11.76 2.05
N TYR A 164 10.08 12.05 0.93
CA TYR A 164 10.67 11.04 0.04
C TYR A 164 12.06 11.43 -0.45
N VAL A 165 12.96 10.45 -0.59
CA VAL A 165 14.36 10.73 -0.92
C VAL A 165 14.60 10.79 -2.44
N GLY A 166 15.10 11.93 -2.91
CA GLY A 166 15.56 12.19 -4.29
C GLY A 166 14.45 12.32 -5.34
N SER A 167 13.61 11.29 -5.48
CA SER A 167 12.41 11.30 -6.31
C SER A 167 11.48 10.18 -5.87
N TRP A 168 10.17 10.43 -5.86
CA TRP A 168 9.15 9.42 -5.59
C TRP A 168 9.04 8.38 -6.72
N LEU A 169 9.36 8.78 -7.97
CA LEU A 169 9.39 7.89 -9.15
C LEU A 169 10.63 6.99 -9.23
N HIS A 170 11.62 7.20 -8.35
CA HIS A 170 12.81 6.35 -8.32
C HIS A 170 12.42 4.94 -7.84
N ASN A 171 12.82 3.87 -8.54
CA ASN A 171 12.38 2.49 -8.25
C ASN A 171 12.47 2.05 -6.76
N ARG A 172 13.59 2.34 -6.07
CA ARG A 172 13.77 2.09 -4.61
C ARG A 172 12.88 2.93 -3.68
N THR A 173 12.14 3.89 -4.21
CA THR A 173 11.22 4.80 -3.52
C THR A 173 9.76 4.53 -3.90
N PHE A 174 9.47 4.26 -5.19
CA PHE A 174 8.12 4.22 -5.78
C PHE A 174 7.13 3.30 -5.06
N THR A 175 7.39 1.99 -4.97
CA THR A 175 6.54 1.02 -4.26
C THR A 175 6.21 1.45 -2.83
N LYS A 176 7.20 2.05 -2.13
CA LYS A 176 7.01 2.58 -0.77
C LYS A 176 6.19 3.87 -0.76
N PHE A 177 6.35 4.74 -1.75
CA PHE A 177 5.54 5.95 -1.92
C PHE A 177 4.07 5.59 -2.17
N CYS A 178 3.82 4.69 -3.14
CA CYS A 178 2.48 4.22 -3.50
C CYS A 178 1.79 3.53 -2.32
N SER A 179 2.48 2.62 -1.62
CA SER A 179 2.03 2.05 -0.34
C SER A 179 1.70 3.11 0.71
N SER A 180 2.49 4.19 0.79
CA SER A 180 2.26 5.26 1.78
C SER A 180 1.03 6.11 1.43
N ILE A 181 0.85 6.48 0.15
CA ILE A 181 -0.35 7.20 -0.31
C ILE A 181 -1.61 6.36 -0.07
N ARG A 182 -1.57 5.07 -0.45
CA ARG A 182 -2.65 4.10 -0.25
C ARG A 182 -3.06 4.00 1.22
N ASN A 183 -2.09 3.82 2.12
CA ASN A 183 -2.34 3.72 3.55
C ASN A 183 -2.80 5.06 4.16
N LEU A 184 -2.25 6.19 3.71
CA LEU A 184 -2.60 7.54 4.16
C LEU A 184 -4.08 7.87 3.90
N VAL A 185 -4.57 7.63 2.68
CA VAL A 185 -5.99 7.89 2.36
C VAL A 185 -6.92 6.78 2.85
N GLY A 186 -6.36 5.63 3.27
CA GLY A 186 -7.09 4.44 3.67
C GLY A 186 -7.84 3.80 2.50
N CYS A 187 -7.10 3.56 1.41
CA CYS A 187 -7.55 2.87 0.20
C CYS A 187 -7.29 1.36 0.30
N PHE A 188 -8.26 0.56 -0.12
CA PHE A 188 -8.27 -0.91 -0.04
C PHE A 188 -7.99 -1.61 -1.37
N VAL A 189 -7.91 -0.88 -2.49
CA VAL A 189 -7.47 -1.40 -3.81
C VAL A 189 -6.16 -2.18 -3.67
N ASP A 190 -5.95 -3.19 -4.51
CA ASP A 190 -4.73 -4.00 -4.50
C ASP A 190 -3.45 -3.16 -4.71
N THR A 191 -2.31 -3.64 -4.19
CA THR A 191 -1.03 -2.90 -4.23
C THR A 191 -0.52 -2.72 -5.65
N ASP A 192 -0.59 -3.75 -6.50
CA ASP A 192 -0.06 -3.70 -7.86
C ASP A 192 -0.93 -2.79 -8.73
N VAL A 193 -2.25 -2.79 -8.51
CA VAL A 193 -3.21 -1.85 -9.13
C VAL A 193 -3.00 -0.42 -8.61
N CYS A 194 -2.68 -0.23 -7.33
CA CYS A 194 -2.32 1.08 -6.80
C CYS A 194 -1.03 1.61 -7.44
N GLU A 195 -0.03 0.77 -7.67
CA GLU A 195 1.22 1.17 -8.33
C GLU A 195 1.02 1.48 -9.82
N ASP A 196 0.21 0.69 -10.54
CA ASP A 196 -0.14 0.96 -11.94
C ASP A 196 -0.89 2.29 -12.11
N VAL A 197 -1.86 2.61 -11.23
CA VAL A 197 -2.60 3.88 -11.28
C VAL A 197 -1.77 5.07 -10.77
N LEU A 198 -0.80 4.84 -9.88
CA LEU A 198 0.06 5.91 -9.33
C LEU A 198 1.30 6.21 -10.19
N ASP A 199 1.64 5.39 -11.19
CA ASP A 199 2.67 5.75 -12.17
C ASP A 199 2.22 6.96 -13.01
N ILE A 200 3.17 7.82 -13.38
CA ILE A 200 2.97 8.92 -14.34
C ILE A 200 3.16 8.48 -15.79
N ASN A 201 3.80 7.32 -16.04
CA ASN A 201 3.93 6.76 -17.39
C ASN A 201 2.58 6.25 -17.92
N ASN A 202 1.71 5.78 -17.02
CA ASN A 202 0.32 5.48 -17.31
C ASN A 202 -0.51 6.77 -17.30
N SER A 203 -1.29 7.02 -18.35
CA SER A 203 -2.23 8.14 -18.41
C SER A 203 -3.47 7.85 -17.54
N VAL A 204 -4.09 8.89 -16.99
CA VAL A 204 -5.30 8.72 -16.15
C VAL A 204 -6.42 8.13 -17.01
N GLU A 205 -6.46 8.56 -18.27
CA GLU A 205 -7.30 8.11 -19.36
C GLU A 205 -7.21 6.58 -19.58
N SER A 206 -5.99 6.04 -19.68
CA SER A 206 -5.78 4.60 -19.85
C SER A 206 -6.13 3.81 -18.58
N CYS A 207 -5.90 4.38 -17.39
CA CYS A 207 -6.36 3.77 -16.14
C CYS A 207 -7.90 3.73 -16.04
N ILE A 208 -8.61 4.74 -16.54
CA ILE A 208 -10.08 4.78 -16.61
C ILE A 208 -10.59 3.69 -17.58
N GLU A 209 -10.03 3.61 -18.79
CA GLU A 209 -10.38 2.60 -19.78
C GLU A 209 -10.18 1.17 -19.22
N LYS A 210 -9.02 0.92 -18.60
CA LYS A 210 -8.58 -0.37 -18.09
C LYS A 210 -9.35 -0.87 -16.86
N TYR A 211 -9.78 0.03 -15.97
CA TYR A 211 -10.35 -0.35 -14.66
C TYR A 211 -11.72 0.26 -14.32
N CYS A 212 -12.14 1.33 -15.01
CA CYS A 212 -13.33 2.11 -14.68
C CYS A 212 -14.22 2.38 -15.91
N SER A 213 -14.17 1.54 -16.94
CA SER A 213 -14.91 1.71 -18.20
C SER A 213 -16.42 1.89 -18.01
N SER A 214 -17.01 1.27 -16.99
CA SER A 214 -18.42 1.44 -16.61
C SER A 214 -18.79 2.85 -16.11
N LEU A 215 -17.81 3.71 -15.82
CA LEU A 215 -17.99 5.11 -15.43
C LEU A 215 -17.51 6.11 -16.50
N ALA A 216 -17.03 5.65 -17.65
CA ALA A 216 -16.52 6.50 -18.74
C ALA A 216 -17.56 7.52 -19.24
N TYR A 217 -18.85 7.21 -19.08
CA TYR A 217 -20.00 8.03 -19.46
C TYR A 217 -20.81 8.55 -18.24
N ASP A 218 -20.39 8.34 -16.99
CA ASP A 218 -21.11 8.84 -15.82
C ASP A 218 -20.92 10.36 -15.68
N GLU A 219 -22.03 11.11 -15.72
CA GLU A 219 -22.02 12.58 -15.71
C GLU A 219 -21.23 13.17 -14.52
N LYS A 220 -21.29 12.53 -13.34
CA LYS A 220 -20.60 13.01 -12.14
C LYS A 220 -19.12 12.71 -12.19
N PHE A 221 -18.75 11.49 -12.62
CA PHE A 221 -17.35 11.09 -12.79
C PHE A 221 -16.66 12.00 -13.82
N CYS A 222 -17.31 12.23 -14.97
CA CYS A 222 -16.86 13.19 -15.98
C CYS A 222 -16.80 14.63 -15.45
N ALA A 223 -17.71 15.05 -14.58
CA ALA A 223 -17.65 16.37 -13.93
C ALA A 223 -16.46 16.50 -12.97
N TYR A 224 -16.14 15.46 -12.20
CA TYR A 224 -14.94 15.45 -11.34
C TYR A 224 -13.65 15.52 -12.17
N LEU A 225 -13.54 14.76 -13.26
CA LEU A 225 -12.39 14.83 -14.18
C LEU A 225 -12.20 16.25 -14.75
N LYS A 226 -13.29 16.85 -15.27
CA LYS A 226 -13.28 18.23 -15.78
C LYS A 226 -12.93 19.27 -14.71
N SER A 227 -13.28 19.03 -13.45
CA SER A 227 -12.89 19.88 -12.30
C SER A 227 -11.42 19.77 -11.88
N LEU A 228 -10.68 18.80 -12.43
CA LEU A 228 -9.26 18.54 -12.21
C LEU A 228 -8.41 18.88 -13.44
N ASP A 229 -8.94 19.74 -14.32
CA ASP A 229 -8.35 20.13 -15.61
C ASP A 229 -8.05 18.95 -16.57
N LEU A 230 -8.72 17.80 -16.39
CA LEU A 230 -8.65 16.67 -17.32
C LEU A 230 -9.86 16.65 -18.27
N THR A 231 -9.58 16.78 -19.56
CA THR A 231 -10.58 16.74 -20.64
C THR A 231 -10.61 15.38 -21.32
N PHE A 232 -11.47 14.49 -20.86
CA PHE A 232 -11.75 13.22 -21.54
C PHE A 232 -12.62 13.48 -22.77
N ASN A 233 -11.99 13.49 -23.95
CA ASN A 233 -12.69 13.43 -25.24
C ASN A 233 -12.85 11.97 -25.64
N VAL A 234 -13.96 11.37 -25.23
CA VAL A 234 -14.52 10.22 -25.98
C VAL A 234 -15.39 10.84 -27.07
N GLU A 235 -15.07 10.56 -28.33
CA GLU A 235 -16.05 10.73 -29.40
C GLU A 235 -17.19 9.76 -29.09
N PRO A 236 -18.45 10.22 -29.00
CA PRO A 236 -19.55 9.31 -28.75
C PRO A 236 -19.56 8.27 -29.87
N GLU A 237 -19.64 6.98 -29.52
CA GLU A 237 -19.91 5.95 -30.50
C GLU A 237 -21.21 6.34 -31.21
N GLU A 238 -21.14 6.56 -32.53
CA GLU A 238 -22.36 6.75 -33.32
C GLU A 238 -23.18 5.47 -33.16
N GLU A 239 -24.41 5.59 -32.65
CA GLU A 239 -25.32 4.45 -32.59
C GLU A 239 -25.49 3.92 -34.01
N GLU A 240 -24.85 2.78 -34.34
CA GLU A 240 -25.01 2.17 -35.66
C GLU A 240 -26.51 1.99 -35.90
N PRO A 241 -27.05 2.54 -37.00
CA PRO A 241 -28.49 2.58 -37.20
C PRO A 241 -29.00 1.16 -37.25
N ILE A 242 -29.85 0.79 -36.28
CA ILE A 242 -30.42 -0.55 -36.17
C ILE A 242 -31.00 -0.94 -37.54
N GLU A 243 -30.31 -1.84 -38.24
CA GLU A 243 -30.82 -2.39 -39.49
C GLU A 243 -32.11 -3.12 -39.14
N VAL A 244 -33.24 -2.54 -39.55
CA VAL A 244 -34.54 -3.19 -39.45
C VAL A 244 -34.48 -4.46 -40.30
N GLU A 245 -34.37 -5.59 -39.60
CA GLU A 245 -34.21 -6.93 -40.15
C GLU A 245 -35.33 -7.19 -41.18
N ASN A 246 -34.98 -7.07 -42.47
CA ASN A 246 -35.91 -7.29 -43.56
C ASN A 246 -36.23 -8.78 -43.63
N ASP A 247 -37.37 -9.16 -43.05
CA ASP A 247 -37.82 -10.56 -42.90
C ASP A 247 -37.81 -11.30 -44.24
N TYR A 248 -36.75 -12.10 -44.40
CA TYR A 248 -36.37 -12.82 -45.61
C TYR A 248 -37.39 -13.91 -46.03
N TYR A 249 -38.38 -14.21 -45.19
CA TYR A 249 -39.36 -15.28 -45.42
C TYR A 249 -40.79 -14.82 -45.74
N SER A 250 -41.02 -13.51 -45.88
CA SER A 250 -42.36 -12.93 -46.07
C SER A 250 -43.09 -13.34 -47.38
N ASP A 251 -42.37 -13.72 -48.45
CA ASP A 251 -42.95 -13.99 -49.79
C ASP A 251 -43.46 -15.44 -49.99
N ALA A 252 -43.39 -16.31 -48.97
CA ALA A 252 -43.47 -17.76 -49.13
C ALA A 252 -44.85 -18.44 -48.87
N THR A 253 -45.98 -17.71 -48.87
CA THR A 253 -47.33 -18.35 -48.98
C THR A 253 -48.43 -17.38 -49.43
N ASN A 254 -48.75 -17.34 -50.74
CA ASN A 254 -49.97 -16.65 -51.21
C ASN A 254 -50.63 -17.18 -52.50
N LYS A 255 -50.68 -18.51 -52.67
CA LYS A 255 -51.67 -19.27 -53.49
C LYS A 255 -51.83 -20.67 -52.87
N LEU A 256 -52.98 -21.10 -52.37
CA LEU A 256 -54.24 -21.29 -53.10
C LEU A 256 -55.46 -21.28 -52.14
N THR A 257 -56.69 -21.15 -52.69
CA THR A 257 -57.95 -20.97 -51.95
C THR A 257 -58.74 -22.26 -51.68
N ASP A 258 -59.55 -22.21 -50.60
CA ASP A 258 -60.82 -22.92 -50.32
C ASP A 258 -60.85 -24.47 -50.22
N SER A 259 -61.75 -25.02 -49.38
CA SER A 259 -62.24 -26.38 -49.64
C SER A 259 -62.59 -27.41 -48.54
N ALA A 260 -62.86 -27.06 -47.27
CA ALA A 260 -63.78 -27.77 -46.34
C ALA A 260 -63.71 -29.30 -46.02
N THR A 261 -64.27 -29.66 -44.84
CA THR A 261 -64.91 -30.96 -44.47
C THR A 261 -64.11 -32.07 -43.75
N GLU A 262 -64.02 -31.95 -42.42
CA GLU A 262 -64.45 -32.98 -41.41
C GLU A 262 -63.69 -34.37 -41.31
N PRO A 263 -63.99 -35.30 -40.36
CA PRO A 263 -63.08 -35.50 -39.20
C PRO A 263 -62.60 -36.97 -38.98
N THR A 264 -62.75 -37.51 -37.75
CA THR A 264 -62.51 -38.91 -37.25
C THR A 264 -61.03 -39.36 -37.03
N THR A 265 -60.55 -39.53 -35.77
CA THR A 265 -60.35 -40.80 -34.96
C THR A 265 -59.15 -41.68 -35.40
N GLU A 266 -58.47 -42.57 -34.62
CA GLU A 266 -58.34 -42.98 -33.19
C GLU A 266 -57.07 -43.90 -33.06
N THR A 267 -56.49 -44.39 -31.93
CA THR A 267 -56.64 -44.19 -30.46
C THR A 267 -55.41 -44.78 -29.70
N SER A 268 -55.17 -44.36 -28.45
CA SER A 268 -54.33 -45.03 -27.41
C SER A 268 -52.82 -45.25 -27.76
N THR A 269 -51.90 -45.71 -26.89
CA THR A 269 -52.00 -46.32 -25.54
C THR A 269 -50.80 -46.01 -24.61
N GLU A 270 -51.14 -45.59 -23.38
CA GLU A 270 -50.51 -45.82 -22.06
C GLU A 270 -49.11 -46.45 -21.82
N SER A 271 -48.42 -45.90 -20.79
CA SER A 271 -47.47 -46.56 -19.84
C SER A 271 -45.97 -46.67 -20.21
N LYS A 272 -44.98 -46.70 -19.27
CA LYS A 272 -45.01 -46.76 -17.79
C LYS A 272 -43.73 -46.16 -17.14
N GLN A 273 -43.68 -46.07 -15.80
CA GLN A 273 -42.60 -45.41 -15.01
C GLN A 273 -41.50 -46.35 -14.47
N SER A 274 -40.28 -45.83 -14.33
CA SER A 274 -39.37 -45.99 -13.16
C SER A 274 -38.27 -44.89 -13.26
N VAL A 275 -38.02 -44.00 -12.29
CA VAL A 275 -37.69 -44.12 -10.85
C VAL A 275 -36.26 -44.64 -10.59
N ASN A 276 -35.32 -43.69 -10.42
CA ASN A 276 -34.36 -43.45 -9.30
C ASN A 276 -33.99 -44.60 -8.31
N PRO A 277 -32.89 -44.52 -7.50
CA PRO A 277 -31.82 -43.49 -7.40
C PRO A 277 -30.36 -44.01 -7.26
N VAL A 278 -29.40 -43.06 -7.20
CA VAL A 278 -28.17 -42.97 -6.36
C VAL A 278 -27.41 -44.25 -5.95
N SER A 279 -26.12 -44.27 -6.33
CA SER A 279 -24.96 -44.42 -5.40
C SER A 279 -23.75 -43.69 -5.98
#